data_AF-A0A077S1R3-F1
#
_entry.id   AF-A0A077S1R3-F1
#
_cell.length_a   1.000
_cell.length_b   1.000
_cell.length_c   1.000
_cell.angle_alpha   90.00
_cell.angle_beta   90.00
_cell.angle_gamma   90.00
#
_symmetry.space_group_name_H-M   'P 1'
#
loop_
_entity.id
_entity.type
_entity.pdbx_description
1 polymer ?
#
loop_
_entity_poly.entity_id
_entity_poly.type
_entity_poly.pdbx_seq_one_letter_code
_entity_poly.pdbx_strand_id
1 'polypeptide(L)'
;MWRRLQTLAPALRRAAAAAGAAPSPASARAAPLSTAVAAFRRTGLLLSADKPAASGTSVEDVMPIATGLEREELEAELQGKKRFDMDPPVGPFGTKEAPAVIESYFDKRIVGCPGDEGEDEHDVVWFWLKKDEPHECPVCSQYFVLKVIGDGGNPDGHDDDDDGARGVRREYGRTYVVRPKGRHLATIVWLHGIGDNGNSWSQVLGNLPLDNVKWICPTAPTRPVAAFGGFPCTAWFDVEETSVDGPDDVQGLDASAAHIANLLSSEPSDVRLGIGGFSMGAATALHSAACYGHGRFSNGVAYPITLSAIIGLSGWLPCSRTLRTKIESSQTAFRRAAALPIMLGHGRGDEVVTYRNGERSAEFLRNSGFSYLNFKAYNGLGHHTIPEEMDDVSKWLRARLGLDRSCG
;
A
#
# COMPACT_ATOMS: atom_id res chain seq x y z
N MET A 1 0.19 -13.94 -10.61
CA MET A 1 0.36 -13.69 -12.06
C MET A 1 0.97 -14.94 -12.67
N TRP A 2 0.34 -15.55 -13.66
CA TRP A 2 0.96 -16.64 -14.42
C TRP A 2 1.90 -16.07 -15.49
N ARG A 3 3.01 -16.76 -15.82
CA ARG A 3 3.95 -16.37 -16.90
C ARG A 3 4.38 -17.62 -17.69
N ARG A 4 5.19 -17.45 -18.75
CA ARG A 4 5.61 -18.54 -19.65
C ARG A 4 7.12 -18.76 -19.65
N LEU A 5 7.52 -20.04 -19.71
CA LEU A 5 8.91 -20.47 -19.95
C LEU A 5 9.23 -20.40 -21.45
N GLN A 6 10.24 -19.63 -21.84
CA GLN A 6 10.65 -19.48 -23.25
C GLN A 6 11.51 -20.67 -23.71
N THR A 7 11.01 -21.45 -24.67
CA THR A 7 11.77 -22.52 -25.33
C THR A 7 12.56 -21.97 -26.53
N LEU A 8 13.89 -21.94 -26.44
CA LEU A 8 14.77 -21.47 -27.51
C LEU A 8 14.96 -22.53 -28.61
N ALA A 9 14.49 -22.24 -29.83
CA ALA A 9 14.83 -22.95 -31.07
C ALA A 9 14.91 -21.94 -32.25
N PRO A 10 15.70 -22.21 -33.30
CA PRO A 10 16.32 -21.13 -34.09
C PRO A 10 15.52 -20.65 -35.30
N ALA A 11 15.71 -19.36 -35.64
CA ALA A 11 15.10 -18.71 -36.79
C ALA A 11 15.71 -19.14 -38.14
N LEU A 12 14.85 -19.27 -39.17
CA LEU A 12 15.26 -19.43 -40.57
C LEU A 12 14.90 -18.18 -41.39
N ARG A 13 15.94 -17.52 -41.93
CA ARG A 13 15.80 -16.41 -42.90
C ARG A 13 15.31 -16.90 -44.25
N ARG A 14 14.52 -16.06 -44.95
CA ARG A 14 14.60 -15.88 -46.42
C ARG A 14 14.24 -14.43 -46.79
N ALA A 15 14.68 -13.99 -47.97
CA ALA A 15 14.53 -12.61 -48.47
C ALA A 15 14.37 -12.59 -50.00
N ALA A 16 13.73 -11.54 -50.55
CA ALA A 16 13.57 -11.29 -52.00
C ALA A 16 13.28 -9.80 -52.29
N ALA A 17 13.47 -9.36 -53.55
CA ALA A 17 13.17 -8.03 -54.12
C ALA A 17 13.08 -8.16 -55.68
N ALA A 18 12.79 -7.18 -56.55
CA ALA A 18 12.56 -5.71 -56.51
C ALA A 18 11.60 -5.36 -57.71
N ALA A 19 11.49 -4.20 -58.40
CA ALA A 19 12.12 -2.86 -58.41
C ALA A 19 11.24 -1.83 -59.19
N GLY A 20 11.43 -0.52 -58.95
CA GLY A 20 11.02 0.58 -59.86
C GLY A 20 9.53 1.00 -59.84
N ALA A 21 9.11 2.13 -60.43
CA ALA A 21 9.83 3.31 -60.96
C ALA A 21 8.90 4.56 -61.02
N ALA A 22 9.44 5.75 -61.30
CA ALA A 22 8.75 7.08 -61.34
C ALA A 22 8.38 7.51 -62.81
N PRO A 23 7.79 8.70 -63.15
CA PRO A 23 7.59 9.94 -62.36
C PRO A 23 6.24 10.72 -62.57
N SER A 24 6.16 11.94 -62.04
CA SER A 24 5.00 12.88 -61.99
C SER A 24 4.83 13.80 -63.22
N PRO A 25 3.76 14.64 -63.31
CA PRO A 25 3.84 16.02 -62.77
C PRO A 25 2.55 16.55 -62.07
N ALA A 26 2.57 17.82 -61.64
CA ALA A 26 1.72 18.39 -60.57
C ALA A 26 0.50 19.24 -61.00
N SER A 27 -0.45 19.47 -60.07
CA SER A 27 -1.14 20.77 -59.90
C SER A 27 -1.88 20.96 -58.55
N ALA A 28 -2.05 22.23 -58.15
CA ALA A 28 -3.09 22.82 -57.27
C ALA A 28 -3.39 22.28 -55.83
N ARG A 29 -2.79 22.98 -54.85
CA ARG A 29 -3.38 23.46 -53.57
C ARG A 29 -4.72 22.89 -53.05
N ALA A 30 -4.66 22.28 -51.87
CA ALA A 30 -5.59 22.52 -50.75
C ALA A 30 -4.84 22.28 -49.41
N ALA A 31 -5.29 22.87 -48.31
CA ALA A 31 -4.64 22.72 -47.00
C ALA A 31 -5.66 22.48 -45.87
N PRO A 32 -5.43 21.49 -44.99
CA PRO A 32 -5.99 21.42 -43.64
C PRO A 32 -4.90 21.58 -42.57
N LEU A 33 -5.33 21.74 -41.31
CA LEU A 33 -4.44 21.95 -40.16
C LEU A 33 -3.72 20.66 -39.75
N SER A 34 -2.51 20.78 -39.20
CA SER A 34 -1.71 19.67 -38.67
C SER A 34 -1.89 19.54 -37.15
N THR A 35 -2.42 18.40 -36.70
CA THR A 35 -2.38 17.95 -35.31
C THR A 35 -1.20 17.00 -35.12
N ALA A 36 -0.09 17.50 -34.58
CA ALA A 36 1.14 16.73 -34.42
C ALA A 36 1.05 15.75 -33.22
N VAL A 37 0.80 14.47 -33.51
CA VAL A 37 0.99 13.39 -32.54
C VAL A 37 2.49 13.06 -32.46
N ALA A 38 3.13 13.37 -31.33
CA ALA A 38 4.56 13.14 -31.14
C ALA A 38 4.85 11.66 -30.85
N ALA A 39 5.52 10.97 -31.78
CA ALA A 39 5.92 9.57 -31.59
C ALA A 39 7.04 9.42 -30.56
N PHE A 40 6.75 8.77 -29.43
CA PHE A 40 7.75 8.44 -28.41
C PHE A 40 8.76 7.41 -28.94
N ARG A 41 10.04 7.80 -29.06
CA ARG A 41 11.13 6.88 -29.34
C ARG A 41 11.44 6.04 -28.10
N ARG A 42 11.34 4.70 -28.20
CA ARG A 42 11.93 3.78 -27.21
C ARG A 42 13.46 3.83 -27.28
N THR A 43 14.10 4.59 -26.41
CA THR A 43 15.52 4.37 -26.06
C THR A 43 15.60 3.29 -24.97
N GLY A 44 16.13 2.12 -25.32
CA GLY A 44 16.30 1.03 -24.36
C GLY A 44 17.41 1.32 -23.36
N LEU A 45 17.11 1.20 -22.07
CA LEU A 45 18.12 1.16 -21.00
C LEU A 45 18.69 -0.26 -20.92
N LEU A 46 20.00 -0.39 -21.14
CA LEU A 46 20.73 -1.62 -20.91
C LEU A 46 20.91 -1.82 -19.40
N LEU A 47 20.15 -2.74 -18.81
CA LEU A 47 20.38 -3.20 -17.45
C LEU A 47 21.72 -3.95 -17.39
N SER A 48 22.69 -3.40 -16.66
CA SER A 48 23.92 -4.11 -16.31
C SER A 48 23.61 -5.18 -15.26
N ALA A 49 24.22 -6.35 -15.37
CA ALA A 49 24.01 -7.43 -14.41
C ALA A 49 24.72 -7.13 -13.08
N ASP A 50 23.95 -7.04 -12.00
CA ASP A 50 24.50 -6.92 -10.64
C ASP A 50 25.13 -8.23 -10.16
N LYS A 51 26.18 -8.10 -9.35
CA LYS A 51 26.74 -9.20 -8.54
C LYS A 51 26.18 -9.11 -7.12
N PRO A 52 25.88 -10.23 -6.45
CA PRO A 52 25.35 -10.19 -5.09
C PRO A 52 26.39 -9.64 -4.10
N ALA A 53 26.00 -8.59 -3.38
CA ALA A 53 26.71 -8.15 -2.19
C ALA A 53 26.31 -9.04 -1.00
N ALA A 54 27.29 -9.58 -0.27
CA ALA A 54 27.03 -10.52 0.83
C ALA A 54 26.89 -9.79 2.17
N SER A 55 25.71 -9.91 2.79
CA SER A 55 25.49 -9.64 4.21
C SER A 55 24.44 -10.60 4.77
N GLY A 56 24.80 -11.88 4.84
CA GLY A 56 23.94 -12.91 5.43
C GLY A 56 23.90 -12.79 6.95
N THR A 57 22.81 -12.26 7.49
CA THR A 57 22.39 -12.52 8.88
C THR A 57 21.95 -13.98 8.96
N SER A 58 22.43 -14.74 9.94
CA SER A 58 22.04 -16.15 10.06
C SER A 58 20.64 -16.28 10.67
N VAL A 59 19.94 -17.40 10.42
CA VAL A 59 18.60 -17.62 11.01
C VAL A 59 18.71 -17.73 12.55
N GLU A 60 19.84 -18.27 13.00
CA GLU A 60 20.27 -18.37 14.39
C GLU A 60 20.38 -17.01 15.09
N ASP A 61 20.72 -15.93 14.38
CA ASP A 61 20.74 -14.56 14.92
C ASP A 61 19.33 -13.94 15.05
N VAL A 62 18.36 -14.44 14.27
CA VAL A 62 17.00 -13.86 14.15
C VAL A 62 15.98 -14.59 15.03
N MET A 63 16.09 -15.92 15.15
CA MET A 63 15.20 -16.76 15.96
C MET A 63 15.02 -16.32 17.44
N PRO A 64 16.01 -15.73 18.14
CA PRO A 64 15.83 -15.25 19.53
C PRO A 64 14.91 -14.02 19.67
N ILE A 65 14.59 -13.34 18.57
CA ILE A 65 13.78 -12.11 18.55
C ILE A 65 12.55 -12.19 17.65
N ALA A 66 12.45 -13.21 16.79
CA ALA A 66 11.30 -13.45 15.93
C ALA A 66 10.06 -13.92 16.71
N THR A 67 8.87 -13.45 16.33
CA THR A 67 7.62 -13.80 17.03
C THR A 67 6.43 -14.05 16.09
N GLY A 68 5.52 -14.93 16.51
CA GLY A 68 4.36 -15.33 15.70
C GLY A 68 4.78 -15.96 14.36
N LEU A 69 4.05 -15.62 13.29
CA LEU A 69 4.25 -16.14 11.93
C LEU A 69 5.68 -15.97 11.40
N GLU A 70 6.43 -14.97 11.84
CA GLU A 70 7.84 -14.78 11.47
C GLU A 70 8.71 -15.93 11.97
N ARG A 71 8.54 -16.33 13.23
CA ARG A 71 9.27 -17.47 13.81
C ARG A 71 8.85 -18.79 13.14
N GLU A 72 7.57 -18.88 12.81
CA GLU A 72 6.92 -20.00 12.11
C GLU A 72 7.29 -20.14 10.62
N GLU A 73 7.82 -19.08 10.00
CA GLU A 73 8.42 -19.09 8.66
C GLU A 73 9.89 -19.56 8.74
N LEU A 74 10.67 -18.97 9.66
CA LEU A 74 12.07 -19.35 9.92
C LEU A 74 12.22 -20.82 10.37
N GLU A 75 11.29 -21.33 11.18
CA GLU A 75 11.23 -22.75 11.57
C GLU A 75 11.01 -23.71 10.38
N ALA A 76 10.40 -23.23 9.29
CA ALA A 76 10.23 -24.00 8.05
C ALA A 76 11.46 -23.87 7.13
N GLU A 77 12.06 -22.68 7.04
CA GLU A 77 13.32 -22.47 6.29
C GLU A 77 14.48 -23.31 6.86
N LEU A 78 14.58 -23.43 8.19
CA LEU A 78 15.52 -24.34 8.86
C LEU A 78 15.30 -25.82 8.51
N GLN A 79 14.10 -26.21 8.05
CA GLN A 79 13.78 -27.55 7.54
C GLN A 79 13.98 -27.68 6.03
N GLY A 80 14.52 -26.64 5.36
CA GLY A 80 14.67 -26.59 3.91
C GLY A 80 13.35 -26.39 3.14
N LYS A 81 12.28 -25.92 3.81
CA LYS A 81 10.94 -25.75 3.23
C LYS A 81 10.60 -24.27 3.09
N LYS A 82 10.48 -23.75 1.86
CA LYS A 82 9.78 -22.48 1.63
C LYS A 82 8.31 -22.66 2.06
N ARG A 83 7.86 -21.98 3.12
CA ARG A 83 6.45 -22.06 3.57
C ARG A 83 5.49 -21.24 2.70
N PHE A 84 5.98 -20.16 2.09
CA PHE A 84 5.20 -19.29 1.21
C PHE A 84 5.99 -19.04 -0.09
N ASP A 85 5.67 -19.76 -1.17
CA ASP A 85 6.29 -19.47 -2.46
C ASP A 85 5.54 -18.35 -3.20
N MET A 86 6.19 -17.19 -3.27
CA MET A 86 5.70 -15.95 -3.87
C MET A 86 6.09 -15.80 -5.34
N ASP A 87 6.91 -16.71 -5.89
CA ASP A 87 7.32 -16.65 -7.28
C ASP A 87 6.09 -16.77 -8.22
N PRO A 88 6.03 -16.01 -9.34
CA PRO A 88 4.92 -16.09 -10.28
C PRO A 88 4.90 -17.50 -10.92
N PRO A 89 3.82 -18.31 -10.77
CA PRO A 89 3.78 -19.65 -11.34
C PRO A 89 3.82 -19.62 -12.87
N VAL A 90 4.42 -20.64 -13.50
CA VAL A 90 4.80 -20.59 -14.93
C VAL A 90 4.42 -21.87 -15.69
N GLY A 91 3.85 -21.71 -16.89
CA GLY A 91 3.53 -22.83 -17.78
C GLY A 91 2.89 -22.42 -19.11
N PRO A 92 2.33 -23.39 -19.87
CA PRO A 92 1.64 -23.15 -21.13
C PRO A 92 0.24 -22.54 -20.93
N PHE A 93 -0.40 -22.13 -22.03
CA PHE A 93 -1.80 -21.73 -22.09
C PHE A 93 -2.71 -22.95 -21.85
N GLY A 94 -3.68 -22.84 -20.94
CA GLY A 94 -4.58 -23.93 -20.57
C GLY A 94 -5.82 -24.07 -21.47
N THR A 95 -6.12 -25.29 -21.92
CA THR A 95 -7.38 -25.65 -22.62
C THR A 95 -8.25 -26.56 -21.74
N LYS A 96 -9.47 -26.90 -22.18
CA LYS A 96 -10.38 -27.78 -21.42
C LYS A 96 -9.87 -29.22 -21.32
N GLU A 97 -9.05 -29.63 -22.28
CA GLU A 97 -8.39 -30.93 -22.36
C GLU A 97 -7.03 -30.94 -21.64
N ALA A 98 -6.38 -29.77 -21.53
CA ALA A 98 -5.06 -29.58 -20.93
C ALA A 98 -5.00 -28.24 -20.15
N PRO A 99 -5.62 -28.14 -18.96
CA PRO A 99 -5.72 -26.88 -18.23
C PRO A 99 -4.40 -26.40 -17.63
N ALA A 100 -4.33 -25.10 -17.37
CA ALA A 100 -3.26 -24.48 -16.58
C ALA A 100 -3.43 -24.88 -15.11
N VAL A 101 -2.57 -25.78 -14.64
CA VAL A 101 -2.60 -26.31 -13.26
C VAL A 101 -1.93 -25.33 -12.31
N ILE A 102 -2.73 -24.70 -11.44
CA ILE A 102 -2.26 -23.76 -10.42
C ILE A 102 -2.06 -24.50 -9.10
N GLU A 103 -0.83 -24.58 -8.61
CA GLU A 103 -0.55 -25.18 -7.30
C GLU A 103 -0.89 -24.20 -6.15
N SER A 104 -1.41 -24.72 -5.04
CA SER A 104 -1.81 -23.97 -3.84
C SER A 104 -1.69 -24.83 -2.59
N TYR A 105 -1.35 -24.26 -1.44
CA TYR A 105 -1.42 -25.00 -0.16
C TYR A 105 -2.86 -25.06 0.40
N PHE A 106 -3.71 -24.14 -0.04
CA PHE A 106 -5.10 -23.95 0.39
C PHE A 106 -6.10 -24.34 -0.71
N ASP A 107 -7.34 -24.63 -0.33
CA ASP A 107 -8.41 -25.09 -1.24
C ASP A 107 -8.95 -23.99 -2.19
N LYS A 108 -8.49 -22.73 -2.08
CA LYS A 108 -8.69 -21.67 -3.09
C LYS A 108 -7.48 -20.73 -3.17
N ARG A 109 -7.18 -20.19 -4.36
CA ARG A 109 -6.10 -19.21 -4.61
C ARG A 109 -6.58 -18.11 -5.55
N ILE A 110 -6.11 -16.88 -5.35
CA ILE A 110 -6.31 -15.78 -6.32
C ILE A 110 -5.35 -15.99 -7.51
N VAL A 111 -5.90 -16.00 -8.71
CA VAL A 111 -5.18 -16.20 -9.98
C VAL A 111 -5.40 -14.97 -10.85
N GLY A 112 -4.37 -14.60 -11.62
CA GLY A 112 -4.40 -13.46 -12.55
C GLY A 112 -3.92 -13.91 -13.93
N CYS A 113 -4.83 -13.89 -14.90
CA CYS A 113 -4.62 -14.27 -16.29
C CYS A 113 -4.33 -13.01 -17.14
N PRO A 114 -3.15 -12.87 -17.76
CA PRO A 114 -2.77 -11.73 -18.59
C PRO A 114 -3.06 -11.91 -20.09
N GLY A 115 -3.84 -12.93 -20.48
CA GLY A 115 -4.02 -13.31 -21.89
C GLY A 115 -2.91 -14.22 -22.44
N ASP A 116 -2.76 -14.23 -23.77
CA ASP A 116 -1.64 -14.84 -24.52
C ASP A 116 -1.04 -13.82 -25.52
N GLU A 117 0.03 -14.19 -26.22
CA GLU A 117 0.68 -13.35 -27.24
C GLU A 117 -0.17 -13.22 -28.51
N GLY A 118 -0.93 -12.13 -28.69
CA GLY A 118 -1.61 -11.81 -29.95
C GLY A 118 -2.97 -11.14 -29.80
N GLU A 119 -3.99 -11.67 -30.47
CA GLU A 119 -5.38 -11.18 -30.38
C GLU A 119 -6.04 -11.50 -29.02
N ASP A 120 -5.43 -12.40 -28.25
CA ASP A 120 -5.81 -12.79 -26.89
C ASP A 120 -5.04 -12.03 -25.78
N GLU A 121 -4.24 -11.01 -26.10
CA GLU A 121 -3.57 -10.15 -25.09
C GLU A 121 -4.59 -9.20 -24.44
N HIS A 122 -4.71 -9.22 -23.11
CA HIS A 122 -5.71 -8.41 -22.40
C HIS A 122 -5.28 -7.97 -20.99
N ASP A 123 -5.94 -6.93 -20.45
CA ASP A 123 -5.76 -6.50 -19.06
C ASP A 123 -5.97 -7.67 -18.08
N VAL A 124 -5.16 -7.73 -17.02
CA VAL A 124 -5.08 -8.94 -16.17
C VAL A 124 -6.41 -9.23 -15.48
N VAL A 125 -7.07 -10.31 -15.91
CA VAL A 125 -8.32 -10.79 -15.31
C VAL A 125 -7.98 -11.57 -14.04
N TRP A 126 -8.46 -11.07 -12.90
CA TRP A 126 -8.26 -11.68 -11.59
C TRP A 126 -9.50 -12.44 -11.14
N PHE A 127 -9.32 -13.66 -10.66
CA PHE A 127 -10.40 -14.54 -10.20
C PHE A 127 -9.95 -15.41 -9.03
N TRP A 128 -10.93 -15.87 -8.25
CA TRP A 128 -10.73 -16.97 -7.31
C TRP A 128 -10.81 -18.29 -8.07
N LEU A 129 -9.74 -19.08 -8.02
CA LEU A 129 -9.73 -20.46 -8.48
C LEU A 129 -9.84 -21.37 -7.26
N LYS A 130 -10.90 -22.19 -7.19
CA LYS A 130 -11.08 -23.16 -6.11
C LYS A 130 -10.64 -24.56 -6.55
N LYS A 131 -10.37 -25.41 -5.56
CA LYS A 131 -10.31 -26.86 -5.70
C LYS A 131 -11.62 -27.39 -6.28
N ASP A 132 -11.50 -28.35 -7.19
CA ASP A 132 -12.61 -29.03 -7.88
C ASP A 132 -13.59 -28.12 -8.66
N GLU A 133 -13.34 -26.80 -8.74
CA GLU A 133 -14.04 -25.83 -9.60
C GLU A 133 -13.06 -25.25 -10.66
N PRO A 134 -13.02 -25.82 -11.88
CA PRO A 134 -12.27 -25.24 -12.98
C PRO A 134 -12.79 -23.84 -13.37
N HIS A 135 -11.89 -22.93 -13.73
CA HIS A 135 -12.24 -21.58 -14.16
C HIS A 135 -11.89 -21.35 -15.63
N GLU A 136 -12.81 -20.75 -16.38
CA GLU A 136 -12.63 -20.34 -17.78
C GLU A 136 -12.54 -18.81 -17.84
N CYS A 137 -11.43 -18.28 -18.35
CA CYS A 137 -11.24 -16.83 -18.44
C CYS A 137 -12.28 -16.22 -19.40
N PRO A 138 -13.11 -15.25 -18.97
CA PRO A 138 -14.17 -14.68 -19.79
C PRO A 138 -13.69 -13.80 -20.97
N VAL A 139 -12.38 -13.68 -21.17
CA VAL A 139 -11.76 -12.91 -22.27
C VAL A 139 -11.05 -13.85 -23.25
N CYS A 140 -9.90 -14.43 -22.90
CA CYS A 140 -9.16 -15.36 -23.77
C CYS A 140 -9.63 -16.83 -23.73
N SER A 141 -10.70 -17.18 -23.00
CA SER A 141 -11.19 -18.58 -22.83
C SER A 141 -10.18 -19.56 -22.22
N GLN A 142 -9.05 -19.09 -21.66
CA GLN A 142 -8.04 -19.95 -21.03
C GLN A 142 -8.62 -20.69 -19.80
N TYR A 143 -8.33 -21.99 -19.70
CA TYR A 143 -8.90 -22.88 -18.69
C TYR A 143 -7.90 -23.21 -17.58
N PHE A 144 -8.32 -23.07 -16.32
CA PHE A 144 -7.48 -23.19 -15.13
C PHE A 144 -8.06 -24.21 -14.14
N VAL A 145 -7.20 -24.95 -13.44
CA VAL A 145 -7.58 -25.87 -12.35
C VAL A 145 -6.65 -25.73 -11.15
N LEU A 146 -7.19 -25.81 -9.94
CA LEU A 146 -6.38 -25.78 -8.71
C LEU A 146 -5.87 -27.20 -8.37
N LYS A 147 -4.60 -27.29 -8.02
CA LYS A 147 -3.99 -28.49 -7.41
C LYS A 147 -3.53 -28.14 -6.00
N VAL A 148 -4.12 -28.79 -4.99
CA VAL A 148 -3.69 -28.60 -3.61
C VAL A 148 -2.43 -29.42 -3.33
N ILE A 149 -1.43 -28.79 -2.72
CA ILE A 149 -0.09 -29.32 -2.42
C ILE A 149 0.24 -29.23 -0.92
N GLY A 150 -0.74 -29.55 -0.08
CA GLY A 150 -0.67 -29.50 1.39
C GLY A 150 -1.90 -30.14 2.02
N ASP A 151 -2.13 -29.88 3.31
CA ASP A 151 -3.28 -30.42 4.05
C ASP A 151 -4.63 -29.80 3.62
N GLY A 152 -4.61 -28.68 2.89
CA GLY A 152 -5.81 -27.97 2.42
C GLY A 152 -6.32 -26.92 3.41
N GLY A 153 -7.62 -26.61 3.33
CA GLY A 153 -8.29 -25.61 4.15
C GLY A 153 -8.57 -24.29 3.42
N ASN A 154 -9.50 -23.52 3.98
CA ASN A 154 -9.85 -22.17 3.54
C ASN A 154 -8.70 -21.20 3.90
N PRO A 155 -8.11 -20.42 2.95
CA PRO A 155 -7.02 -19.48 3.25
C PRO A 155 -7.46 -18.34 4.20
N ASP A 156 -8.76 -18.13 4.36
CA ASP A 156 -9.33 -17.11 5.25
C ASP A 156 -9.60 -17.65 6.67
N GLY A 157 -9.27 -18.92 6.95
CA GLY A 157 -9.38 -19.53 8.29
C GLY A 157 -10.80 -19.78 8.81
N HIS A 158 -11.83 -19.52 7.99
CA HIS A 158 -13.23 -19.78 8.33
C HIS A 158 -13.66 -21.18 7.89
N ASP A 159 -14.21 -21.95 8.81
CA ASP A 159 -15.28 -22.88 8.48
C ASP A 159 -16.56 -22.04 8.23
N ASP A 160 -17.29 -22.32 7.15
CA ASP A 160 -18.52 -21.60 6.76
C ASP A 160 -19.76 -22.19 7.47
N ASP A 161 -19.80 -22.12 8.81
CA ASP A 161 -20.97 -22.49 9.62
C ASP A 161 -21.04 -21.73 10.97
N ASP A 162 -22.27 -21.58 11.47
CA ASP A 162 -22.72 -20.99 12.77
C ASP A 162 -22.79 -19.45 12.93
N ASP A 163 -23.79 -19.04 13.72
CA ASP A 163 -24.33 -17.67 13.85
C ASP A 163 -23.71 -16.87 15.02
N GLY A 164 -23.78 -15.54 14.90
CA GLY A 164 -24.00 -14.67 16.06
C GLY A 164 -22.79 -14.26 16.93
N ALA A 165 -22.43 -12.97 16.81
CA ALA A 165 -21.93 -12.15 17.93
C ALA A 165 -20.63 -12.59 18.65
N ARG A 166 -19.59 -12.96 17.90
CA ARG A 166 -18.19 -12.75 18.31
C ARG A 166 -17.48 -11.80 17.36
N GLY A 167 -16.67 -10.89 17.92
CA GLY A 167 -16.02 -9.83 17.14
C GLY A 167 -14.96 -10.40 16.20
N VAL A 168 -15.17 -10.24 14.89
CA VAL A 168 -14.24 -10.70 13.84
C VAL A 168 -12.85 -10.13 14.10
N ARG A 169 -11.90 -11.03 14.42
CA ARG A 169 -10.49 -10.69 14.65
C ARG A 169 -9.85 -10.38 13.30
N ARG A 170 -9.90 -9.11 12.88
CA ARG A 170 -9.21 -8.64 11.67
C ARG A 170 -7.73 -9.00 11.74
N GLU A 171 -7.29 -9.87 10.84
CA GLU A 171 -5.88 -10.21 10.69
C GLU A 171 -5.17 -9.14 9.87
N TYR A 172 -4.05 -8.62 10.41
CA TYR A 172 -3.24 -7.61 9.75
C TYR A 172 -2.06 -8.30 9.07
N GLY A 173 -1.71 -7.86 7.85
CA GLY A 173 -0.60 -8.44 7.10
C GLY A 173 0.76 -8.14 7.73
N ARG A 174 1.81 -8.76 7.16
CA ARG A 174 3.21 -8.67 7.65
C ARG A 174 3.61 -7.22 7.94
N THR A 175 4.12 -7.00 9.15
CA THR A 175 4.68 -5.71 9.59
C THR A 175 6.17 -5.69 9.33
N TYR A 176 6.67 -4.57 8.80
CA TYR A 176 8.08 -4.37 8.48
C TYR A 176 8.65 -3.30 9.42
N VAL A 177 9.80 -3.56 10.05
CA VAL A 177 10.39 -2.66 11.05
C VAL A 177 11.74 -2.15 10.60
N VAL A 178 11.82 -0.84 10.35
CA VAL A 178 13.09 -0.15 10.11
C VAL A 178 13.67 0.24 11.46
N ARG A 179 14.85 -0.30 11.79
CA ARG A 179 15.56 0.04 13.03
C ARG A 179 16.21 1.42 12.93
N PRO A 180 16.26 2.19 14.03
CA PRO A 180 17.05 3.42 14.07
C PRO A 180 18.55 3.09 13.90
N LYS A 181 19.26 3.94 13.16
CA LYS A 181 20.70 3.82 12.89
C LYS A 181 21.55 4.43 14.01
N GLY A 182 20.97 5.34 14.80
CA GLY A 182 21.55 5.95 15.99
C GLY A 182 20.70 5.69 17.24
N ARG A 183 20.88 6.50 18.30
CA ARG A 183 20.08 6.38 19.53
C ARG A 183 18.58 6.55 19.21
N HIS A 184 17.78 5.55 19.56
CA HIS A 184 16.31 5.59 19.44
C HIS A 184 15.75 6.78 20.25
N LEU A 185 15.01 7.66 19.57
CA LEU A 185 14.34 8.84 20.15
C LEU A 185 12.86 8.90 19.80
N ALA A 186 12.47 8.31 18.67
CA ALA A 186 11.10 8.32 18.19
C ALA A 186 10.73 6.99 17.54
N THR A 187 9.46 6.62 17.65
CA THR A 187 8.84 5.59 16.82
C THR A 187 7.69 6.21 16.05
N ILE A 188 7.68 5.96 14.74
CA ILE A 188 6.58 6.36 13.87
C ILE A 188 5.98 5.11 13.23
N VAL A 189 4.69 4.87 13.46
CA VAL A 189 3.93 3.92 12.64
C VAL A 189 3.63 4.60 11.31
N TRP A 190 3.99 3.96 10.18
CA TRP A 190 3.70 4.48 8.85
C TRP A 190 2.72 3.60 8.09
N LEU A 191 1.68 4.23 7.54
CA LEU A 191 0.53 3.56 6.95
C LEU A 191 0.53 3.74 5.43
N HIS A 192 0.54 2.62 4.71
CA HIS A 192 0.52 2.59 3.25
C HIS A 192 -0.85 2.97 2.67
N GLY A 193 -0.89 3.26 1.36
CA GLY A 193 -2.12 3.51 0.60
C GLY A 193 -2.97 2.26 0.39
N ILE A 194 -4.18 2.41 -0.13
CA ILE A 194 -5.07 1.27 -0.40
C ILE A 194 -4.45 0.32 -1.45
N GLY A 195 -4.48 -0.99 -1.22
CA GLY A 195 -3.89 -2.01 -2.11
C GLY A 195 -2.35 -2.15 -2.05
N ASP A 196 -1.66 -1.30 -1.27
CA ASP A 196 -0.22 -1.37 -1.03
C ASP A 196 0.10 -2.21 0.23
N ASN A 197 1.35 -2.23 0.69
CA ASN A 197 1.79 -2.98 1.86
C ASN A 197 2.96 -2.29 2.61
N GLY A 198 3.30 -2.81 3.80
CA GLY A 198 4.35 -2.24 4.65
C GLY A 198 5.78 -2.32 4.09
N ASN A 199 6.09 -3.26 3.18
CA ASN A 199 7.44 -3.43 2.63
C ASN A 199 7.83 -2.20 1.79
N SER A 200 6.94 -1.80 0.88
CA SER A 200 7.10 -0.65 -0.03
C SER A 200 7.57 0.58 0.72
N TRP A 201 6.92 0.89 1.84
CA TRP A 201 7.23 2.05 2.66
C TRP A 201 8.45 1.86 3.55
N SER A 202 8.70 0.65 4.06
CA SER A 202 9.91 0.39 4.86
C SER A 202 11.20 0.69 4.07
N GLN A 203 11.20 0.43 2.76
CA GLN A 203 12.31 0.71 1.86
C GLN A 203 12.50 2.22 1.62
N VAL A 204 11.42 2.98 1.44
CA VAL A 204 11.47 4.45 1.31
C VAL A 204 11.97 5.09 2.61
N LEU A 205 11.38 4.68 3.74
CA LEU A 205 11.64 5.28 5.06
C LEU A 205 13.03 4.93 5.60
N GLY A 206 13.55 3.73 5.31
CA GLY A 206 14.91 3.32 5.66
C GLY A 206 16.01 4.14 4.96
N ASN A 207 15.70 4.78 3.83
CA ASN A 207 16.61 5.66 3.11
C ASN A 207 16.55 7.13 3.58
N LEU A 208 15.62 7.51 4.45
CA LEU A 208 15.54 8.87 4.99
C LEU A 208 16.72 9.17 5.94
N PRO A 209 17.20 10.43 5.98
CA PRO A 209 18.23 10.88 6.92
C PRO A 209 17.59 11.16 8.30
N LEU A 210 17.12 10.11 8.97
CA LEU A 210 16.38 10.15 10.24
C LEU A 210 16.88 9.06 11.21
N ASP A 211 18.18 9.05 11.48
CA ASP A 211 18.88 7.96 12.18
C ASP A 211 18.33 7.61 13.56
N ASN A 212 17.66 8.55 14.25
CA ASN A 212 17.09 8.35 15.58
C ASN A 212 15.63 7.83 15.59
N VAL A 213 15.04 7.61 14.40
CA VAL A 213 13.65 7.18 14.22
C VAL A 213 13.57 5.69 13.92
N LYS A 214 12.77 4.96 14.70
CA LYS A 214 12.27 3.62 14.38
C LYS A 214 11.00 3.77 13.54
N TRP A 215 10.89 3.03 12.44
CA TRP A 215 9.65 2.97 11.66
C TRP A 215 8.99 1.61 11.81
N ILE A 216 7.69 1.60 12.05
CA ILE A 216 6.87 0.39 12.05
C ILE A 216 5.89 0.53 10.89
N CYS A 217 6.03 -0.32 9.87
CA CYS A 217 5.23 -0.30 8.65
C CYS A 217 4.32 -1.54 8.65
N PRO A 218 3.16 -1.51 9.33
CA PRO A 218 2.19 -2.59 9.28
C PRO A 218 1.57 -2.70 7.89
N THR A 219 1.07 -3.89 7.54
CA THR A 219 0.21 -4.07 6.36
C THR A 219 -1.24 -4.17 6.81
N ALA A 220 -2.14 -3.46 6.13
CA ALA A 220 -3.57 -3.47 6.42
C ALA A 220 -4.18 -4.87 6.23
N PRO A 221 -5.34 -5.18 6.84
CA PRO A 221 -6.09 -6.39 6.56
C PRO A 221 -6.51 -6.43 5.08
N THR A 222 -6.45 -7.61 4.46
CA THR A 222 -7.15 -7.86 3.20
C THR A 222 -8.65 -7.89 3.49
N ARG A 223 -9.42 -7.01 2.84
CA ARG A 223 -10.89 -6.95 3.00
C ARG A 223 -11.56 -6.45 1.71
N PRO A 224 -12.84 -6.79 1.48
CA PRO A 224 -13.67 -6.13 0.47
C PRO A 224 -13.65 -4.60 0.65
N VAL A 225 -13.65 -3.88 -0.48
CA VAL A 225 -13.72 -2.41 -0.55
C VAL A 225 -14.89 -1.99 -1.43
N ALA A 226 -15.81 -1.18 -0.89
CA ALA A 226 -17.03 -0.77 -1.59
C ALA A 226 -16.74 0.03 -2.89
N ALA A 227 -15.77 0.96 -2.87
CA ALA A 227 -15.32 1.74 -4.03
C ALA A 227 -14.78 0.86 -5.19
N PHE A 228 -14.39 -0.38 -4.91
CA PHE A 228 -13.94 -1.36 -5.91
C PHE A 228 -14.98 -2.47 -6.15
N GLY A 229 -16.26 -2.19 -5.89
CA GLY A 229 -17.36 -3.15 -6.10
C GLY A 229 -17.30 -4.37 -5.17
N GLY A 230 -16.62 -4.25 -4.02
CA GLY A 230 -16.38 -5.36 -3.10
C GLY A 230 -15.10 -6.16 -3.39
N PHE A 231 -14.28 -5.77 -4.36
CA PHE A 231 -12.99 -6.43 -4.62
C PHE A 231 -12.09 -6.42 -3.37
N PRO A 232 -11.49 -7.57 -2.97
CA PRO A 232 -10.69 -7.64 -1.76
C PRO A 232 -9.26 -7.13 -1.96
N CYS A 233 -8.84 -6.14 -1.18
CA CYS A 233 -7.46 -5.67 -1.14
C CYS A 233 -7.08 -5.17 0.27
N THR A 234 -5.82 -4.77 0.46
CA THR A 234 -5.29 -4.27 1.75
C THR A 234 -5.87 -2.88 2.07
N ALA A 235 -6.79 -2.80 3.04
CA ALA A 235 -7.51 -1.57 3.37
C ALA A 235 -7.73 -1.39 4.89
N TRP A 236 -7.34 -0.22 5.40
CA TRP A 236 -7.44 0.14 6.83
C TRP A 236 -8.91 0.28 7.29
N PHE A 237 -9.77 0.80 6.42
CA PHE A 237 -11.20 1.00 6.63
C PHE A 237 -11.92 0.85 5.28
N ASP A 238 -13.23 0.64 5.28
CA ASP A 238 -14.02 0.57 4.04
C ASP A 238 -14.32 1.97 3.52
N VAL A 239 -14.45 2.12 2.21
CA VAL A 239 -14.62 3.41 1.56
C VAL A 239 -15.46 3.24 0.30
N GLU A 240 -16.51 4.06 0.16
CA GLU A 240 -17.31 4.17 -1.07
C GLU A 240 -16.72 5.24 -2.02
N GLU A 241 -16.18 6.34 -1.47
CA GLU A 241 -15.56 7.45 -2.21
C GLU A 241 -14.41 8.06 -1.39
N THR A 242 -13.30 8.47 -2.03
CA THR A 242 -12.13 9.12 -1.40
C THR A 242 -12.39 10.60 -1.01
N SER A 243 -13.53 10.85 -0.36
CA SER A 243 -14.17 12.15 -0.16
C SER A 243 -14.26 12.54 1.31
N VAL A 244 -14.21 13.85 1.59
CA VAL A 244 -14.47 14.42 2.93
C VAL A 244 -15.97 14.55 3.25
N ASP A 245 -16.84 14.33 2.27
CA ASP A 245 -18.30 14.41 2.39
C ASP A 245 -19.01 13.03 2.29
N GLY A 246 -18.31 11.96 1.90
CA GLY A 246 -18.87 10.60 1.81
C GLY A 246 -19.22 9.98 3.18
N PRO A 247 -19.75 8.75 3.23
CA PRO A 247 -19.92 8.00 4.47
C PRO A 247 -18.57 7.53 5.05
N ASP A 248 -18.52 7.33 6.38
CA ASP A 248 -17.32 6.94 7.12
C ASP A 248 -17.46 5.50 7.69
N ASP A 249 -16.55 4.56 7.39
CA ASP A 249 -16.41 3.30 8.15
C ASP A 249 -15.78 3.58 9.52
N VAL A 250 -16.56 4.22 10.41
CA VAL A 250 -16.12 4.62 11.75
C VAL A 250 -15.61 3.42 12.57
N GLN A 251 -16.19 2.23 12.36
CA GLN A 251 -15.78 1.02 13.06
C GLN A 251 -14.40 0.53 12.58
N GLY A 252 -14.14 0.54 11.27
CA GLY A 252 -12.83 0.22 10.72
C GLY A 252 -11.77 1.27 11.02
N LEU A 253 -12.13 2.54 11.00
CA LEU A 253 -11.28 3.66 11.40
C LEU A 253 -10.85 3.57 12.87
N ASP A 254 -11.80 3.36 13.79
CA ASP A 254 -11.50 3.13 15.21
C ASP A 254 -10.68 1.83 15.41
N ALA A 255 -10.98 0.74 14.69
CA ALA A 255 -10.25 -0.52 14.80
C ALA A 255 -8.79 -0.43 14.32
N SER A 256 -8.54 0.26 13.20
CA SER A 256 -7.18 0.52 12.72
C SER A 256 -6.43 1.48 13.64
N ALA A 257 -7.08 2.55 14.12
CA ALA A 257 -6.49 3.45 15.12
C ALA A 257 -6.13 2.73 16.43
N ALA A 258 -6.91 1.73 16.85
CA ALA A 258 -6.62 0.89 18.00
C ALA A 258 -5.45 -0.08 17.74
N HIS A 259 -5.36 -0.69 16.56
CA HIS A 259 -4.20 -1.50 16.16
C HIS A 259 -2.91 -0.67 16.17
N ILE A 260 -2.93 0.53 15.59
CA ILE A 260 -1.81 1.47 15.60
C ILE A 260 -1.41 1.87 17.02
N ALA A 261 -2.40 2.12 17.88
CA ALA A 261 -2.14 2.45 19.29
C ALA A 261 -1.48 1.28 20.04
N ASN A 262 -1.84 0.03 19.74
CA ASN A 262 -1.20 -1.16 20.30
C ASN A 262 0.24 -1.36 19.78
N LEU A 263 0.52 -1.07 18.49
CA LEU A 263 1.88 -1.12 17.95
C LEU A 263 2.83 -0.12 18.63
N LEU A 264 2.30 1.01 19.10
CA LEU A 264 3.04 2.05 19.80
C LEU A 264 3.04 1.89 21.34
N SER A 265 2.19 1.03 21.91
CA SER A 265 2.04 0.90 23.37
C SER A 265 3.18 0.15 24.07
N SER A 266 4.05 -0.52 23.31
CA SER A 266 5.21 -1.27 23.81
C SER A 266 6.49 -0.45 23.87
N GLU A 267 6.48 0.81 23.43
CA GLU A 267 7.66 1.67 23.39
C GLU A 267 7.99 2.32 24.74
N PRO A 268 9.27 2.58 25.06
CA PRO A 268 9.67 3.28 26.28
C PRO A 268 9.07 4.68 26.42
N SER A 269 8.81 5.11 27.66
CA SER A 269 8.11 6.37 27.96
C SER A 269 8.87 7.66 27.57
N ASP A 270 10.17 7.57 27.28
CA ASP A 270 11.00 8.66 26.76
C ASP A 270 11.04 8.74 25.22
N VAL A 271 10.57 7.70 24.52
CA VAL A 271 10.46 7.65 23.06
C VAL A 271 9.25 8.45 22.59
N ARG A 272 9.43 9.30 21.58
CA ARG A 272 8.34 10.09 20.98
C ARG A 272 7.54 9.25 19.98
N LEU A 273 6.24 9.13 20.23
CA LEU A 273 5.32 8.36 19.40
C LEU A 273 4.70 9.24 18.31
N GLY A 274 4.66 8.76 17.07
CA GLY A 274 4.01 9.43 15.95
C GLY A 274 3.32 8.47 15.00
N ILE A 275 2.45 9.01 14.13
CA ILE A 275 1.77 8.24 13.08
C ILE A 275 1.88 9.02 11.78
N GLY A 276 2.35 8.36 10.73
CA GLY A 276 2.42 8.88 9.37
C GLY A 276 1.66 7.99 8.39
N GLY A 277 1.45 8.49 7.17
CA GLY A 277 0.92 7.65 6.10
C GLY A 277 0.69 8.40 4.80
N PHE A 278 0.29 7.63 3.79
CA PHE A 278 -0.05 8.08 2.45
C PHE A 278 -1.48 7.66 2.07
N SER A 279 -2.24 8.51 1.39
CA SER A 279 -3.59 8.20 0.89
C SER A 279 -4.54 7.70 2.01
N MET A 280 -5.14 6.50 1.90
CA MET A 280 -5.94 5.88 2.98
C MET A 280 -5.15 5.75 4.30
N GLY A 281 -3.85 5.52 4.24
CA GLY A 281 -2.98 5.52 5.43
C GLY A 281 -2.88 6.90 6.08
N ALA A 282 -2.77 7.97 5.28
CA ALA A 282 -2.82 9.35 5.78
C ALA A 282 -4.17 9.66 6.45
N ALA A 283 -5.28 9.20 5.86
CA ALA A 283 -6.61 9.35 6.44
C ALA A 283 -6.76 8.62 7.80
N THR A 284 -6.16 7.44 7.92
CA THR A 284 -6.12 6.66 9.17
C THR A 284 -5.24 7.34 10.25
N ALA A 285 -4.12 7.95 9.85
CA ALA A 285 -3.29 8.77 10.74
C ALA A 285 -4.03 10.02 11.25
N LEU A 286 -4.83 10.66 10.38
CA LEU A 286 -5.66 11.81 10.75
C LEU A 286 -6.87 11.44 11.64
N HIS A 287 -7.48 10.27 11.44
CA HIS A 287 -8.48 9.75 12.40
C HIS A 287 -7.85 9.45 13.77
N SER A 288 -6.62 8.94 13.78
CA SER A 288 -5.86 8.74 15.03
C SER A 288 -5.54 10.07 15.73
N ALA A 289 -5.23 11.13 14.96
CA ALA A 289 -5.08 12.50 15.47
C ALA A 289 -6.37 13.04 16.11
N ALA A 290 -7.53 12.80 15.46
CA ALA A 290 -8.84 13.15 15.98
C ALA A 290 -9.18 12.41 17.28
N CYS A 291 -8.90 11.11 17.36
CA CYS A 291 -9.11 10.29 18.55
C CYS A 291 -8.21 10.74 19.71
N TYR A 292 -6.94 11.06 19.47
CA TYR A 292 -6.05 11.64 20.48
C TYR A 292 -6.50 13.03 20.94
N GLY A 293 -6.91 13.90 20.00
CA GLY A 293 -7.48 15.21 20.31
C GLY A 293 -8.68 15.08 21.25
N HIS A 294 -9.70 14.30 20.87
CA HIS A 294 -10.86 13.99 21.71
C HIS A 294 -10.48 13.24 23.01
N GLY A 295 -9.40 12.46 22.98
CA GLY A 295 -8.91 11.60 24.06
C GLY A 295 -9.62 10.24 24.15
N ARG A 296 -10.47 9.94 23.16
CA ARG A 296 -11.30 8.74 23.07
C ARG A 296 -11.49 8.35 21.60
N PHE A 297 -11.65 7.05 21.36
CA PHE A 297 -12.22 6.52 20.12
C PHE A 297 -13.69 6.92 19.98
N SER A 298 -14.28 6.75 18.80
CA SER A 298 -15.68 7.09 18.53
C SER A 298 -16.66 6.21 19.33
N ASN A 299 -16.26 4.98 19.69
CA ASN A 299 -16.98 4.12 20.63
C ASN A 299 -16.90 4.55 22.12
N GLY A 300 -16.19 5.64 22.44
CA GLY A 300 -16.07 6.19 23.79
C GLY A 300 -14.95 5.59 24.66
N VAL A 301 -14.26 4.53 24.22
CA VAL A 301 -13.07 3.99 24.92
C VAL A 301 -11.94 5.04 24.89
N ALA A 302 -11.16 5.14 25.96
CA ALA A 302 -10.05 6.10 26.04
C ALA A 302 -8.94 5.80 25.01
N TYR A 303 -8.41 6.85 24.37
CA TYR A 303 -7.28 6.71 23.45
C TYR A 303 -5.97 6.56 24.26
N PRO A 304 -5.22 5.45 24.15
CA PRO A 304 -4.28 5.05 25.20
C PRO A 304 -2.87 5.65 25.09
N ILE A 305 -2.50 6.25 23.95
CA ILE A 305 -1.14 6.74 23.69
C ILE A 305 -1.08 8.27 23.56
N THR A 306 0.07 8.86 23.90
CA THR A 306 0.35 10.30 23.74
C THR A 306 1.10 10.54 22.43
N LEU A 307 0.44 11.20 21.47
CA LEU A 307 1.04 11.49 20.15
C LEU A 307 1.89 12.77 20.18
N SER A 308 3.09 12.70 19.59
CA SER A 308 4.04 13.80 19.44
C SER A 308 4.10 14.39 18.02
N ALA A 309 3.63 13.67 17.00
CA ALA A 309 3.59 14.14 15.61
C ALA A 309 2.59 13.32 14.77
N ILE A 310 1.95 13.97 13.79
CA ILE A 310 1.16 13.33 12.73
C ILE A 310 1.64 13.80 11.35
N ILE A 311 1.70 12.88 10.39
CA ILE A 311 1.99 13.16 8.98
C ILE A 311 0.89 12.55 8.11
N GLY A 312 0.38 13.31 7.14
CA GLY A 312 -0.52 12.80 6.11
C GLY A 312 -0.13 13.29 4.73
N LEU A 313 0.26 12.39 3.82
CA LEU A 313 0.61 12.70 2.43
C LEU A 313 -0.51 12.28 1.48
N SER A 314 -0.93 13.16 0.58
CA SER A 314 -1.99 12.96 -0.42
C SER A 314 -3.25 12.27 0.13
N GLY A 315 -3.76 12.75 1.26
CA GLY A 315 -4.85 12.14 2.02
C GLY A 315 -6.03 13.06 2.30
N TRP A 316 -6.99 12.58 3.08
CA TRP A 316 -8.16 13.34 3.53
C TRP A 316 -8.46 13.07 5.01
N LEU A 317 -9.33 13.87 5.63
CA LEU A 317 -9.79 13.73 7.01
C LEU A 317 -11.15 13.01 7.06
N PRO A 318 -11.22 11.75 7.54
CA PRO A 318 -12.48 11.08 7.87
C PRO A 318 -13.19 11.75 9.05
N CYS A 319 -14.49 11.48 9.20
CA CYS A 319 -15.34 11.91 10.32
C CYS A 319 -15.39 13.44 10.53
N SER A 320 -14.95 14.23 9.55
CA SER A 320 -14.71 15.68 9.58
C SER A 320 -15.85 16.47 10.24
N ARG A 321 -17.09 16.19 9.84
CA ARG A 321 -18.36 16.75 10.34
C ARG A 321 -18.51 16.68 11.86
N THR A 322 -17.95 15.65 12.51
CA THR A 322 -18.06 15.44 13.97
C THR A 322 -16.88 15.98 14.77
N LEU A 323 -15.77 16.32 14.09
CA LEU A 323 -14.50 16.60 14.75
C LEU A 323 -14.59 17.82 15.68
N ARG A 324 -15.16 18.91 15.20
CA ARG A 324 -15.27 20.15 15.98
C ARG A 324 -15.99 19.93 17.31
N THR A 325 -17.16 19.28 17.30
CA THR A 325 -17.93 18.95 18.50
C THR A 325 -17.16 18.00 19.44
N LYS A 326 -16.42 17.02 18.88
CA LYS A 326 -15.54 16.14 19.66
C LYS A 326 -14.42 16.92 20.37
N ILE A 327 -13.82 17.94 19.75
CA ILE A 327 -12.75 18.74 20.39
C ILE A 327 -13.31 19.79 21.36
N GLU A 328 -14.40 20.49 21.00
CA GLU A 328 -15.06 21.48 21.86
C GLU A 328 -15.68 20.87 23.13
N SER A 329 -15.91 19.54 23.16
CA SER A 329 -16.45 18.81 24.32
C SER A 329 -15.69 18.98 25.65
N SER A 330 -14.41 19.34 25.63
CA SER A 330 -13.68 19.67 26.85
C SER A 330 -12.44 20.54 26.61
N GLN A 331 -12.11 21.39 27.59
CA GLN A 331 -10.90 22.22 27.55
C GLN A 331 -9.61 21.38 27.42
N THR A 332 -9.60 20.15 27.94
CA THR A 332 -8.47 19.21 27.81
C THR A 332 -8.34 18.66 26.39
N ALA A 333 -9.45 18.37 25.71
CA ALA A 333 -9.43 17.97 24.31
C ALA A 333 -8.91 19.08 23.39
N PHE A 334 -9.42 20.30 23.57
CA PHE A 334 -8.89 21.49 22.88
C PHE A 334 -7.38 21.68 23.09
N ARG A 335 -6.87 21.51 24.33
CA ARG A 335 -5.43 21.61 24.63
C ARG A 335 -4.61 20.52 23.92
N ARG A 336 -5.08 19.27 23.84
CA ARG A 336 -4.37 18.20 23.11
C ARG A 336 -4.37 18.46 21.60
N ALA A 337 -5.50 18.89 21.02
CA ALA A 337 -5.60 19.22 19.61
C ALA A 337 -4.67 20.39 19.21
N ALA A 338 -4.69 21.49 20.00
CA ALA A 338 -3.86 22.67 19.75
C ALA A 338 -2.35 22.39 19.89
N ALA A 339 -1.96 21.45 20.75
CA ALA A 339 -0.57 21.08 21.00
C ALA A 339 0.01 20.07 20.00
N LEU A 340 -0.82 19.29 19.31
CA LEU A 340 -0.38 18.23 18.40
C LEU A 340 0.21 18.80 17.09
N PRO A 341 1.50 18.60 16.78
CA PRO A 341 2.07 18.99 15.49
C PRO A 341 1.52 18.10 14.37
N ILE A 342 0.93 18.71 13.35
CA ILE A 342 0.46 18.02 12.14
C ILE A 342 1.21 18.58 10.92
N MET A 343 1.73 17.69 10.06
CA MET A 343 2.16 18.01 8.71
C MET A 343 1.26 17.32 7.69
N LEU A 344 0.79 18.09 6.72
CA LEU A 344 0.10 17.61 5.54
C LEU A 344 0.92 17.97 4.30
N GLY A 345 1.10 17.00 3.41
CA GLY A 345 1.65 17.18 2.06
C GLY A 345 0.59 16.80 1.03
N HIS A 346 0.43 17.56 -0.05
CA HIS A 346 -0.53 17.22 -1.11
C HIS A 346 -0.12 17.73 -2.48
N GLY A 347 -0.21 16.89 -3.50
CA GLY A 347 0.02 17.28 -4.89
C GLY A 347 -1.15 18.06 -5.51
N ARG A 348 -0.87 19.14 -6.23
CA ARG A 348 -1.89 19.92 -6.96
C ARG A 348 -2.45 19.20 -8.21
N GLY A 349 -1.74 18.20 -8.72
CA GLY A 349 -2.17 17.32 -9.82
C GLY A 349 -2.64 15.95 -9.34
N ASP A 350 -3.02 15.82 -8.06
CA ASP A 350 -3.61 14.58 -7.55
C ASP A 350 -5.07 14.44 -8.03
N GLU A 351 -5.32 13.40 -8.82
CA GLU A 351 -6.62 13.07 -9.41
C GLU A 351 -7.33 11.90 -8.68
N VAL A 352 -6.67 11.25 -7.70
CA VAL A 352 -7.19 10.08 -6.97
C VAL A 352 -7.74 10.49 -5.59
N VAL A 353 -6.99 11.35 -4.89
CA VAL A 353 -7.45 12.07 -3.71
C VAL A 353 -7.25 13.53 -4.02
N THR A 354 -8.28 14.19 -4.56
CA THR A 354 -8.13 15.54 -5.12
C THR A 354 -7.47 16.52 -4.13
N TYR A 355 -6.64 17.42 -4.63
CA TYR A 355 -6.00 18.48 -3.81
C TYR A 355 -7.00 19.22 -2.90
N ARG A 356 -8.24 19.41 -3.36
CA ARG A 356 -9.33 20.03 -2.62
C ARG A 356 -9.74 19.25 -1.36
N ASN A 357 -9.63 17.92 -1.36
CA ASN A 357 -9.89 17.09 -0.19
C ASN A 357 -8.79 17.28 0.86
N GLY A 358 -7.52 17.38 0.47
CA GLY A 358 -6.41 17.74 1.37
C GLY A 358 -6.56 19.15 1.95
N GLU A 359 -6.89 20.13 1.11
CA GLU A 359 -7.09 21.53 1.50
C GLU A 359 -8.25 21.68 2.50
N ARG A 360 -9.42 21.10 2.21
CA ARG A 360 -10.56 21.07 3.15
C ARG A 360 -10.25 20.30 4.44
N SER A 361 -9.42 19.27 4.38
CA SER A 361 -8.98 18.54 5.57
C SER A 361 -8.13 19.42 6.50
N ALA A 362 -7.21 20.22 5.92
CA ALA A 362 -6.44 21.22 6.66
C ALA A 362 -7.35 22.32 7.27
N GLU A 363 -8.37 22.76 6.54
CA GLU A 363 -9.39 23.71 7.05
C GLU A 363 -10.19 23.12 8.22
N PHE A 364 -10.75 21.92 8.07
CA PHE A 364 -11.53 21.26 9.14
C PHE A 364 -10.70 21.02 10.40
N LEU A 365 -9.44 20.63 10.28
CA LEU A 365 -8.52 20.48 11.41
C LEU A 365 -8.29 21.82 12.13
N ARG A 366 -7.91 22.87 11.38
CA ARG A 366 -7.71 24.22 11.94
C ARG A 366 -8.97 24.75 12.64
N ASN A 367 -10.11 24.65 11.97
CA ASN A 367 -11.41 25.10 12.48
C ASN A 367 -11.94 24.26 13.65
N SER A 368 -11.36 23.08 13.90
CA SER A 368 -11.62 22.22 15.07
C SER A 368 -10.61 22.40 16.21
N GLY A 369 -9.67 23.35 16.09
CA GLY A 369 -8.70 23.68 17.14
C GLY A 369 -7.30 23.06 16.99
N PHE A 370 -7.00 22.35 15.91
CA PHE A 370 -5.64 21.87 15.61
C PHE A 370 -4.78 23.01 15.05
N SER A 371 -4.33 23.91 15.94
CA SER A 371 -3.59 25.11 15.57
C SER A 371 -2.17 24.85 15.03
N TYR A 372 -1.52 23.75 15.42
CA TYR A 372 -0.13 23.46 15.04
C TYR A 372 -0.01 22.69 13.70
N LEU A 373 -0.78 23.12 12.70
CA LEU A 373 -0.93 22.43 11.40
C LEU A 373 -0.19 23.13 10.26
N ASN A 374 0.79 22.45 9.70
CA ASN A 374 1.41 22.78 8.41
C ASN A 374 0.71 22.02 7.27
N PHE A 375 0.47 22.70 6.15
CA PHE A 375 -0.06 22.11 4.91
C PHE A 375 0.77 22.65 3.75
N LYS A 376 1.58 21.80 3.12
CA LYS A 376 2.41 22.15 1.95
C LYS A 376 1.80 21.56 0.68
N ALA A 377 1.58 22.43 -0.30
CA ALA A 377 1.10 22.08 -1.63
C ALA A 377 2.28 21.94 -2.59
N TYR A 378 2.34 20.86 -3.36
CA TYR A 378 3.38 20.63 -4.37
C TYR A 378 2.82 20.79 -5.78
N ASN A 379 3.47 21.62 -6.60
CA ASN A 379 3.03 21.91 -7.96
C ASN A 379 3.42 20.77 -8.91
N GLY A 380 2.48 20.25 -9.70
CA GLY A 380 2.72 19.16 -10.66
C GLY A 380 2.87 17.76 -10.06
N LEU A 381 2.85 17.62 -8.72
CA LEU A 381 2.80 16.34 -8.03
C LEU A 381 1.40 15.71 -8.17
N GLY A 382 1.35 14.42 -8.50
CA GLY A 382 0.13 13.60 -8.57
C GLY A 382 -0.07 12.71 -7.34
N HIS A 383 -0.76 11.58 -7.50
CA HIS A 383 -0.97 10.61 -6.41
C HIS A 383 0.26 9.71 -6.16
N HIS A 384 1.39 10.33 -5.79
CA HIS A 384 2.64 9.68 -5.39
C HIS A 384 3.47 10.67 -4.56
N THR A 385 4.57 10.21 -3.96
CA THR A 385 5.53 11.08 -3.23
C THR A 385 6.74 11.45 -4.09
N ILE A 386 7.35 12.61 -3.82
CA ILE A 386 8.60 13.07 -4.46
C ILE A 386 9.73 13.30 -3.45
N PRO A 387 11.02 13.30 -3.87
CA PRO A 387 12.15 13.53 -2.98
C PRO A 387 12.10 14.87 -2.22
N GLU A 388 11.54 15.94 -2.80
CA GLU A 388 11.36 17.22 -2.11
C GLU A 388 10.44 17.06 -0.89
N GLU A 389 9.28 16.44 -1.07
CA GLU A 389 8.30 16.20 -0.01
C GLU A 389 8.86 15.34 1.13
N MET A 390 9.62 14.30 0.79
CA MET A 390 10.24 13.41 1.78
C MET A 390 11.40 14.09 2.54
N ASP A 391 12.07 15.05 1.92
CA ASP A 391 13.05 15.94 2.56
C ASP A 391 12.37 16.97 3.48
N ASP A 392 11.24 17.57 3.07
CA ASP A 392 10.42 18.42 3.95
C ASP A 392 9.92 17.64 5.19
N VAL A 393 9.41 16.41 4.99
CA VAL A 393 9.01 15.52 6.10
C VAL A 393 10.19 15.24 7.03
N SER A 394 11.38 14.99 6.47
CA SER A 394 12.59 14.74 7.25
C SER A 394 13.02 15.95 8.09
N LYS A 395 13.03 17.14 7.48
CA LYS A 395 13.32 18.41 8.16
C LYS A 395 12.29 18.75 9.24
N TRP A 396 11.00 18.53 8.95
CA TRP A 396 9.91 18.79 9.89
C TRP A 396 9.98 17.84 11.09
N LEU A 397 10.22 16.54 10.87
CA LEU A 397 10.37 15.56 11.96
C LEU A 397 11.56 15.87 12.87
N ARG A 398 12.73 16.18 12.28
CA ARG A 398 13.91 16.64 13.04
C ARG A 398 13.58 17.82 13.95
N ALA A 399 12.93 18.86 13.39
CA ALA A 399 12.56 20.07 14.12
C ALA A 399 11.44 19.88 15.16
N ARG A 400 10.47 18.98 14.94
CA ARG A 400 9.32 18.77 15.87
C ARG A 400 9.61 17.77 16.98
N LEU A 401 10.35 16.71 16.68
CA LEU A 401 10.73 15.70 17.68
C LEU A 401 12.06 16.02 18.37
N GLY A 402 12.81 17.03 17.89
CA GLY A 402 14.03 17.53 18.51
C GLY A 402 15.24 16.63 18.29
N LEU A 403 15.25 15.88 17.18
CA LEU A 403 16.21 14.80 16.92
C LEU A 403 17.66 15.29 16.78
N ASP A 404 17.85 16.53 16.33
CA ASP A 404 19.18 17.16 16.17
C ASP A 404 19.84 17.52 17.52
N ARG A 405 19.16 17.31 18.65
CA ARG A 405 19.74 17.52 19.99
C ARG A 405 20.66 16.36 20.35
N SER A 406 21.93 16.49 19.95
CA SER A 406 23.02 15.79 20.62
C SER A 406 22.94 16.02 22.13
N CYS A 407 23.11 14.94 22.90
CA CYS A 407 23.43 15.06 24.32
C CYS A 407 24.89 15.52 24.41
N GLY A 408 25.10 16.74 24.91
CA GLY A 408 26.38 17.20 25.45
C GLY A 408 26.52 16.83 26.92
#